data_AF-A0A6N8GQB9-F1
#
_entry.id   AF-A0A6N8GQB9-F1
#
_cell.length_a   1.000
_cell.length_b   1.000
_cell.length_c   1.000
_cell.angle_alpha   90.00
_cell.angle_beta   90.00
_cell.angle_gamma   90.00
#
_symmetry.space_group_name_H-M   'P 1'
#
loop_
_entity.id
_entity.type
_entity.pdbx_description
1 polymer ?
#
loop_
_entity_poly.entity_id
_entity_poly.type
_entity_poly.pdbx_seq_one_letter_code
_entity_poly.pdbx_strand_id
1 'polypeptide(L)'
;MTKSPQESLLSVSEEELAHLRRFLIKLDHSLASFDPMKMPPAVHAKTSLAGDDKHMGGWPISMFAHSGLVATAGNLASLRDLIVIEEGDGHVQVRARAHGPFALVRAALESAAQVAWVMSPHGRYERIARRWALRHDELQMQQYSMEDYLEDSKLKEIAQRDIEKLGRARARMRELIDGTPSLTWRQVRNQDSKWTSLFKDLEARHELFQDVRLLSIWRICSGLSHSKEWAGLHSLTHKPLEGAAEAGSADSLPHLVGMDYETLSTYGSAAAFMMDLAVSLYRRGLTVQR
;
A
#
# COMPACT_ATOMS: atom_id res chain seq x y z
N MET A 1 28.30 13.64 20.42
CA MET A 1 27.34 13.35 19.33
C MET A 1 26.17 14.30 19.48
N THR A 2 26.05 15.27 18.57
CA THR A 2 24.89 16.17 18.51
C THR A 2 23.68 15.37 18.03
N LYS A 3 22.68 15.17 18.90
CA LYS A 3 21.39 14.57 18.50
C LYS A 3 20.83 15.36 17.32
N SER A 4 20.36 14.67 16.29
CA SER A 4 19.74 15.33 15.14
C SER A 4 18.56 16.19 15.62
N PRO A 5 18.32 17.39 15.06
CA PRO A 5 17.21 18.26 15.46
C PRO A 5 15.81 17.63 15.35
N GLN A 6 15.67 16.49 14.67
CA GLN A 6 14.42 15.74 14.50
C GLN A 6 14.34 14.46 15.35
N GLU A 7 15.36 14.20 16.20
CA GLU A 7 15.43 13.04 17.11
C GLU A 7 15.05 13.44 18.54
N SER A 8 14.05 14.30 18.70
CA SER A 8 13.46 14.53 20.00
C SER A 8 12.62 13.31 20.37
N LEU A 9 13.13 12.52 21.31
CA LEU A 9 12.32 11.57 22.07
C LEU A 9 11.17 12.35 22.69
N LEU A 10 9.94 12.10 22.20
CA LEU A 10 8.76 12.78 22.69
C LEU A 10 8.23 12.02 23.91
N SER A 11 7.95 12.73 25.00
CA SER A 11 7.15 12.19 26.08
C SER A 11 5.73 11.94 25.54
N VAL A 12 5.28 10.70 25.65
CA VAL A 12 3.97 10.25 25.15
C VAL A 12 3.04 10.05 26.35
N SER A 13 1.76 10.39 26.21
CA SER A 13 0.79 10.10 27.27
C SER A 13 0.59 8.58 27.44
N GLU A 14 0.16 8.14 28.62
CA GLU A 14 -0.15 6.71 28.86
C GLU A 14 -1.22 6.19 27.89
N GLU A 15 -2.18 7.05 27.51
CA GLU A 15 -3.24 6.69 26.56
C GLU A 15 -2.69 6.49 25.14
N GLU A 16 -1.89 7.43 24.63
CA GLU A 16 -1.22 7.30 23.32
C GLU A 16 -0.29 6.08 23.29
N LEU A 17 0.45 5.84 24.38
CA LEU A 17 1.32 4.68 24.51
C LEU A 17 0.52 3.36 24.49
N ALA A 18 -0.63 3.32 25.17
CA ALA A 18 -1.52 2.17 25.14
C ALA A 18 -2.09 1.93 23.73
N HIS A 19 -2.46 2.97 22.99
CA HIS A 19 -2.87 2.87 21.59
C HIS A 19 -1.76 2.31 20.71
N LEU A 20 -0.55 2.86 20.85
CA LEU A 20 0.63 2.42 20.10
C LEU A 20 0.96 0.95 20.38
N ARG A 21 0.97 0.52 21.65
CA ARG A 21 1.21 -0.88 22.01
C ARG A 21 0.15 -1.82 21.42
N ARG A 22 -1.14 -1.45 21.45
CA ARG A 22 -2.20 -2.24 20.80
C ARG A 22 -1.96 -2.39 19.30
N PHE A 23 -1.58 -1.30 18.64
CA PHE A 23 -1.22 -1.32 17.23
C PHE A 23 -0.02 -2.22 16.95
N LEU A 24 1.07 -2.12 17.72
CA LEU A 24 2.26 -2.95 17.53
C LEU A 24 1.97 -4.45 17.71
N ILE A 25 1.16 -4.82 18.71
CA ILE A 25 0.71 -6.21 18.88
C ILE A 25 -0.06 -6.71 17.65
N LYS A 26 -0.95 -5.86 17.14
CA LYS A 26 -1.73 -6.17 15.94
C LYS A 26 -0.84 -6.31 14.70
N LEU A 27 0.11 -5.40 14.54
CA LEU A 27 1.08 -5.39 13.46
C LEU A 27 1.90 -6.69 13.45
N ASP A 28 2.43 -7.08 14.61
CA ASP A 28 3.20 -8.32 14.77
C ASP A 28 2.35 -9.55 14.43
N HIS A 29 1.08 -9.58 14.86
CA HIS A 29 0.15 -10.65 14.50
C HIS A 29 -0.10 -10.72 12.98
N SER A 30 -0.34 -9.58 12.33
CA SER A 30 -0.55 -9.53 10.87
C SER A 30 0.70 -9.94 10.10
N LEU A 31 1.89 -9.53 10.55
CA LEU A 31 3.17 -9.97 9.96
C LEU A 31 3.37 -11.48 10.10
N ALA A 32 3.08 -12.04 11.28
CA ALA A 32 3.15 -13.49 11.51
C ALA A 32 2.13 -14.27 10.65
N SER A 33 1.06 -13.62 10.20
CA SER A 33 0.05 -14.24 9.35
C SER A 33 0.55 -14.54 7.94
N PHE A 34 1.63 -13.89 7.46
CA PHE A 34 2.20 -14.14 6.14
C PHE A 34 3.67 -14.57 6.26
N ASP A 35 3.92 -15.82 5.90
CA ASP A 35 5.27 -16.36 5.83
C ASP A 35 5.56 -16.72 4.36
N PRO A 36 6.41 -15.94 3.66
CA PRO A 36 6.69 -16.17 2.24
C PRO A 36 7.36 -17.52 1.97
N MET A 37 8.04 -18.11 2.97
CA MET A 37 8.63 -19.45 2.84
C MET A 37 7.57 -20.54 2.92
N LYS A 38 6.50 -20.32 3.67
CA LYS A 38 5.37 -21.28 3.80
C LYS A 38 4.28 -21.06 2.75
N MET A 39 4.25 -19.90 2.11
CA MET A 39 3.24 -19.54 1.11
C MET A 39 3.91 -19.23 -0.24
N PRO A 40 4.62 -20.20 -0.85
CA PRO A 40 5.33 -19.95 -2.09
C PRO A 40 4.34 -19.62 -3.23
N PRO A 41 4.79 -18.92 -4.28
CA PRO A 41 3.94 -18.61 -5.43
C PRO A 41 3.51 -19.86 -6.22
N ALA A 42 4.14 -21.01 -5.97
CA ALA A 42 3.80 -22.27 -6.61
C ALA A 42 2.42 -22.77 -6.18
N VAL A 43 1.46 -22.70 -7.11
CA VAL A 43 0.08 -23.16 -6.93
C VAL A 43 -0.10 -24.62 -7.30
N HIS A 44 -0.78 -25.38 -6.44
CA HIS A 44 -1.20 -26.73 -6.76
C HIS A 44 -2.24 -26.74 -7.90
N ALA A 45 -2.13 -27.69 -8.84
CA ALA A 45 -2.92 -27.69 -10.09
C ALA A 45 -4.45 -27.76 -9.89
N LYS A 46 -4.92 -28.23 -8.73
CA LYS A 46 -6.35 -28.35 -8.35
C LYS A 46 -6.90 -27.15 -7.56
N THR A 47 -6.18 -26.03 -7.54
CA THR A 47 -6.62 -24.81 -6.85
C THR A 47 -7.36 -23.88 -7.80
N SER A 48 -8.19 -23.00 -7.25
CA SER A 48 -8.85 -21.97 -8.08
C SER A 48 -7.83 -21.08 -8.78
N LEU A 49 -6.75 -20.70 -8.08
CA LEU A 49 -5.70 -19.85 -8.63
C LEU A 49 -4.94 -20.51 -9.78
N ALA A 50 -4.66 -21.81 -9.72
CA ALA A 50 -4.05 -22.53 -10.84
C ALA A 50 -4.94 -22.48 -12.11
N GLY A 51 -6.26 -22.45 -11.94
CA GLY A 51 -7.19 -22.25 -13.04
C GLY A 51 -7.14 -20.83 -13.62
N ASP A 52 -6.94 -19.83 -12.76
CA ASP A 52 -6.84 -18.43 -13.19
C ASP A 52 -5.50 -18.17 -13.90
N ASP A 53 -4.40 -18.69 -13.36
CA ASP A 53 -3.03 -18.48 -13.84
C ASP A 53 -2.78 -19.00 -15.26
N LYS A 54 -3.51 -20.04 -15.68
CA LYS A 54 -3.45 -20.58 -17.05
C LYS A 54 -3.75 -19.52 -18.12
N HIS A 55 -4.47 -18.47 -17.78
CA HIS A 55 -4.87 -17.40 -18.70
C HIS A 55 -3.92 -16.20 -18.69
N MET A 56 -2.85 -16.22 -17.89
CA MET A 56 -2.01 -15.04 -17.65
C MET A 56 -0.69 -15.00 -18.44
N GLY A 57 -0.39 -16.05 -19.23
CA GLY A 57 0.74 -16.05 -20.19
C GLY A 57 2.09 -15.64 -19.61
N GLY A 58 2.44 -16.13 -18.42
CA GLY A 58 3.69 -15.81 -17.73
C GLY A 58 3.58 -14.74 -16.63
N TRP A 59 2.39 -14.15 -16.43
CA TRP A 59 2.12 -13.16 -15.38
C TRP A 59 1.05 -13.62 -14.38
N PRO A 60 1.23 -14.80 -13.73
CA PRO A 60 0.19 -15.45 -12.95
C PRO A 60 -0.33 -14.56 -11.80
N ILE A 61 -1.63 -14.68 -11.51
CA ILE A 61 -2.29 -14.01 -10.38
C ILE A 61 -1.67 -14.47 -9.06
N SER A 62 -1.30 -15.74 -8.94
CA SER A 62 -0.66 -16.28 -7.74
C SER A 62 0.66 -15.57 -7.40
N MET A 63 1.52 -15.34 -8.39
CA MET A 63 2.78 -14.63 -8.23
C MET A 63 2.55 -13.14 -7.97
N PHE A 64 1.59 -12.52 -8.66
CA PHE A 64 1.19 -11.13 -8.40
C PHE A 64 0.74 -10.94 -6.94
N ALA A 65 -0.17 -11.79 -6.47
CA ALA A 65 -0.68 -11.75 -5.10
C ALA A 65 0.45 -11.97 -4.08
N HIS A 66 1.30 -12.96 -4.31
CA HIS A 66 2.47 -13.22 -3.47
C HIS A 66 3.41 -12.01 -3.40
N SER A 67 3.82 -11.46 -4.54
CA SER A 67 4.72 -10.30 -4.57
C SER A 67 4.11 -9.06 -3.91
N GLY A 68 2.81 -8.83 -4.10
CA GLY A 68 2.08 -7.76 -3.41
C GLY A 68 2.12 -7.95 -1.90
N LEU A 69 1.88 -9.17 -1.40
CA LEU A 69 1.95 -9.48 0.03
C LEU A 69 3.37 -9.36 0.60
N VAL A 70 4.41 -9.74 -0.14
CA VAL A 70 5.82 -9.50 0.26
C VAL A 70 6.08 -8.01 0.40
N ALA A 71 5.64 -7.19 -0.57
CA ALA A 71 5.79 -5.74 -0.50
C ALA A 71 5.02 -5.15 0.69
N THR A 72 3.79 -5.60 0.94
CA THR A 72 3.01 -5.20 2.12
C THR A 72 3.74 -5.52 3.42
N ALA A 73 4.16 -6.78 3.59
CA ALA A 73 4.86 -7.25 4.78
C ALA A 73 6.17 -6.49 5.00
N GLY A 74 6.94 -6.24 3.94
CA GLY A 74 8.19 -5.47 4.01
C GLY A 74 7.98 -4.02 4.48
N ASN A 75 6.95 -3.34 3.97
CA ASN A 75 6.61 -1.98 4.41
C ASN A 75 6.11 -1.95 5.86
N LEU A 76 5.30 -2.92 6.27
CA LEU A 76 4.80 -3.03 7.64
C LEU A 76 5.90 -3.40 8.66
N ALA A 77 6.83 -4.30 8.29
CA ALA A 77 8.00 -4.59 9.09
C ALA A 77 8.92 -3.36 9.22
N SER A 78 9.13 -2.62 8.14
CA SER A 78 9.88 -1.37 8.17
C SER A 78 9.21 -0.31 9.06
N LEU A 79 7.87 -0.25 9.04
CA LEU A 79 7.11 0.63 9.92
C LEU A 79 7.29 0.25 11.38
N ARG A 80 7.20 -1.05 11.69
CA ARG A 80 7.47 -1.58 13.03
C ARG A 80 8.86 -1.16 13.51
N ASP A 81 9.89 -1.39 12.70
CA ASP A 81 11.28 -1.12 13.09
C ASP A 81 11.59 0.38 13.22
N LEU A 82 10.84 1.23 12.53
CA LEU A 82 10.95 2.69 12.65
C LEU A 82 10.41 3.19 13.99
N ILE A 83 9.43 2.50 14.59
CA ILE A 83 8.84 2.85 15.88
C ILE A 83 9.69 2.22 17.00
N VAL A 84 10.43 3.07 17.73
CA VAL A 84 11.23 2.61 18.87
C VAL A 84 10.60 3.14 20.16
N ILE A 85 10.32 2.22 21.09
CA ILE A 85 9.87 2.55 22.46
C ILE A 85 11.06 2.31 23.40
N GLU A 86 11.49 3.36 24.07
CA GLU A 86 12.57 3.33 25.06
C GLU A 86 11.97 3.57 26.45
N GLU A 87 12.22 2.65 27.38
CA GLU A 87 11.76 2.76 28.77
C GLU A 87 12.97 3.02 29.67
N GLY A 88 12.96 4.12 30.43
CA GLY A 88 14.07 4.51 31.30
C GLY A 88 13.65 5.52 32.37
N ASP A 89 14.24 5.43 33.57
CA ASP A 89 14.04 6.35 34.71
C ASP A 89 12.57 6.70 35.03
N GLY A 90 11.64 5.74 34.85
CA GLY A 90 10.21 5.95 35.12
C GLY A 90 9.45 6.68 34.00
N HIS A 91 10.07 6.87 32.84
CA HIS A 91 9.46 7.47 31.66
C HIS A 91 9.53 6.54 30.46
N VAL A 92 8.49 6.59 29.62
CA VAL A 92 8.47 5.92 28.33
C VAL A 92 8.59 6.97 27.23
N GLN A 93 9.53 6.76 26.32
CA GLN A 93 9.79 7.63 25.19
C GLN A 93 9.57 6.87 23.89
N VAL A 94 8.95 7.54 22.92
CA VAL A 94 8.74 6.96 21.60
C VAL A 94 9.49 7.79 20.56
N ARG A 95 10.19 7.10 19.67
CA ARG A 95 10.89 7.69 18.54
C ARG A 95 10.24 7.24 17.24
N ALA A 96 9.61 8.17 16.54
CA ALA A 96 9.18 8.04 15.15
C ALA A 96 9.27 9.40 14.44
N ARG A 97 9.67 9.42 13.16
CA ARG A 97 9.71 10.66 12.36
C ARG A 97 8.31 11.03 11.87
N ALA A 98 7.97 12.32 11.82
CA ALA A 98 6.61 12.79 11.48
C ALA A 98 6.03 12.28 10.14
N HIS A 99 6.86 12.12 9.09
CA HIS A 99 6.36 11.80 7.74
C HIS A 99 6.63 10.35 7.28
N GLY A 100 7.80 9.80 7.60
CA GLY A 100 8.25 8.50 7.11
C GLY A 100 7.27 7.35 7.34
N PRO A 101 6.71 7.18 8.56
CA PRO A 101 5.72 6.16 8.87
C PRO A 101 4.51 6.17 7.94
N PHE A 102 3.98 7.34 7.60
CA PHE A 102 2.80 7.45 6.74
C PHE A 102 3.08 7.06 5.29
N ALA A 103 4.31 7.24 4.81
CA ALA A 103 4.71 6.71 3.51
C ALA A 103 4.72 5.17 3.51
N LEU A 104 5.18 4.55 4.60
CA LEU A 104 5.16 3.09 4.77
C LEU A 104 3.73 2.55 4.90
N VAL A 105 2.87 3.23 5.67
CA VAL A 105 1.44 2.90 5.78
C VAL A 105 0.77 2.98 4.40
N ARG A 106 1.02 4.04 3.62
CA ARG A 106 0.50 4.18 2.26
C ARG A 106 0.94 3.02 1.37
N ALA A 107 2.23 2.73 1.32
CA ALA A 107 2.76 1.67 0.47
C ALA A 107 2.22 0.28 0.85
N ALA A 108 2.08 0.02 2.15
CA ALA A 108 1.44 -1.20 2.66
C ALA A 108 -0.05 -1.27 2.24
N LEU A 109 -0.81 -0.18 2.40
CA LEU A 109 -2.21 -0.12 1.97
C LEU A 109 -2.36 -0.34 0.46
N GLU A 110 -1.57 0.35 -0.37
CA GLU A 110 -1.64 0.26 -1.83
C GLU A 110 -1.35 -1.17 -2.31
N SER A 111 -0.25 -1.78 -1.82
CA SER A 111 0.14 -3.15 -2.19
C SER A 111 -0.91 -4.18 -1.75
N ALA A 112 -1.38 -4.12 -0.51
CA ALA A 112 -2.37 -5.06 0.01
C ALA A 112 -3.74 -4.88 -0.66
N ALA A 113 -4.15 -3.63 -0.92
CA ALA A 113 -5.42 -3.32 -1.57
C ALA A 113 -5.47 -3.83 -3.01
N GLN A 114 -4.39 -3.75 -3.78
CA GLN A 114 -4.37 -4.34 -5.12
C GLN A 114 -4.56 -5.86 -5.08
N VAL A 115 -3.89 -6.54 -4.15
CA VAL A 115 -4.06 -7.99 -3.96
C VAL A 115 -5.50 -8.30 -3.57
N ALA A 116 -6.02 -7.61 -2.54
CA ALA A 116 -7.40 -7.80 -2.08
C ALA A 116 -8.41 -7.53 -3.21
N TRP A 117 -8.21 -6.47 -4.00
CA TRP A 117 -9.12 -6.11 -5.08
C TRP A 117 -9.12 -7.16 -6.18
N VAL A 118 -7.97 -7.67 -6.61
CA VAL A 118 -7.90 -8.76 -7.60
C VAL A 118 -8.49 -10.06 -7.06
N MET A 119 -8.28 -10.37 -5.77
CA MET A 119 -8.64 -11.66 -5.17
C MET A 119 -10.05 -11.72 -4.58
N SER A 120 -10.70 -10.57 -4.36
CA SER A 120 -12.04 -10.48 -3.75
C SER A 120 -13.12 -11.19 -4.56
N PRO A 121 -13.23 -11.00 -5.90
CA PRO A 121 -14.29 -11.63 -6.67
C PRO A 121 -14.31 -13.16 -6.57
N HIS A 122 -15.51 -13.73 -6.44
CA HIS A 122 -15.70 -15.18 -6.50
C HIS A 122 -15.51 -15.72 -7.91
N GLY A 123 -15.90 -14.95 -8.94
CA GLY A 123 -15.78 -15.34 -10.34
C GLY A 123 -14.35 -15.24 -10.87
N ARG A 124 -13.85 -16.33 -11.46
CA ARG A 124 -12.52 -16.40 -12.11
C ARG A 124 -12.29 -15.28 -13.12
N TYR A 125 -13.24 -15.09 -14.03
CA TYR A 125 -13.06 -14.12 -15.13
C TYR A 125 -13.02 -12.67 -14.65
N GLU A 126 -13.69 -12.34 -13.54
CA GLU A 126 -13.56 -11.02 -12.92
C GLU A 126 -12.16 -10.83 -12.33
N ARG A 127 -11.60 -11.85 -11.64
CA ARG A 127 -10.22 -11.78 -11.13
C ARG A 127 -9.19 -11.63 -12.26
N ILE A 128 -9.33 -12.42 -13.33
CA ILE A 128 -8.48 -12.32 -14.52
C ILE A 128 -8.62 -10.93 -15.16
N ALA A 129 -9.84 -10.40 -15.29
CA ALA A 129 -10.07 -9.07 -15.85
C ALA A 129 -9.39 -7.98 -15.03
N ARG A 130 -9.53 -8.01 -13.70
CA ARG A 130 -8.88 -7.06 -12.77
C ARG A 130 -7.36 -7.14 -12.87
N ARG A 131 -6.78 -8.35 -12.93
CA ARG A 131 -5.33 -8.50 -13.08
C ARG A 131 -4.83 -7.93 -14.42
N TRP A 132 -5.53 -8.22 -15.52
CA TRP A 132 -5.16 -7.66 -16.82
C TRP A 132 -5.30 -6.14 -16.87
N ALA A 133 -6.28 -5.56 -16.17
CA ALA A 133 -6.43 -4.12 -16.06
C ALA A 133 -5.22 -3.48 -15.36
N LEU A 134 -4.78 -4.06 -14.23
CA LEU A 134 -3.55 -3.62 -13.56
C LEU A 134 -2.31 -3.78 -14.45
N ARG A 135 -2.20 -4.91 -15.18
CA ARG A 135 -1.07 -5.12 -16.08
C ARG A 135 -1.04 -4.11 -17.21
N HIS A 136 -2.20 -3.76 -17.76
CA HIS A 136 -2.30 -2.73 -18.77
C HIS A 136 -1.84 -1.37 -18.23
N ASP A 137 -2.29 -1.00 -17.02
CA ASP A 137 -1.88 0.24 -16.35
C ASP A 137 -0.36 0.27 -16.09
N GLU A 138 0.22 -0.81 -15.57
CA GLU A 138 1.68 -0.97 -15.40
C GLU A 138 2.44 -0.75 -16.72
N LEU A 139 2.00 -1.39 -17.81
CA LEU A 139 2.63 -1.26 -19.13
C LEU A 139 2.49 0.16 -19.70
N GLN A 140 1.42 0.87 -19.36
CA GLN A 140 1.20 2.24 -19.77
C GLN A 140 2.09 3.20 -18.98
N MET A 141 2.16 3.06 -17.65
CA MET A 141 3.05 3.86 -16.81
C MET A 141 4.52 3.63 -17.15
N GLN A 142 4.90 2.38 -17.42
CA GLN A 142 6.25 2.07 -17.86
C GLN A 142 6.56 2.77 -19.19
N GLN A 143 5.62 2.80 -20.14
CA GLN A 143 5.83 3.53 -21.39
C GLN A 143 5.99 5.03 -21.14
N TYR A 144 5.11 5.66 -20.36
CA TYR A 144 5.21 7.09 -20.07
C TYR A 144 6.56 7.46 -19.45
N SER A 145 7.05 6.64 -18.52
CA SER A 145 8.38 6.86 -17.94
C SER A 145 9.52 6.78 -18.96
N MET A 146 9.34 6.06 -20.07
CA MET A 146 10.35 5.94 -21.13
C MET A 146 10.23 7.06 -22.16
N GLU A 147 9.04 7.62 -22.38
CA GLU A 147 8.81 8.69 -23.34
C GLU A 147 9.59 9.97 -22.98
N ASP A 148 9.76 10.26 -21.70
CA ASP A 148 10.57 11.39 -21.21
C ASP A 148 12.05 11.33 -21.68
N TYR A 149 12.56 10.14 -21.99
CA TYR A 149 13.94 9.93 -22.47
C TYR A 149 14.09 10.03 -23.99
N LEU A 150 13.01 10.19 -24.75
CA LEU A 150 13.09 10.27 -26.22
C LEU A 150 13.74 11.55 -26.74
N GLU A 151 13.70 12.61 -25.94
CA GLU A 151 14.35 13.89 -26.23
C GLU A 151 15.83 13.91 -25.80
N ASP A 152 16.28 12.92 -25.02
CA ASP A 152 17.68 12.80 -24.62
C ASP A 152 18.49 12.05 -25.69
N SER A 153 19.40 12.76 -26.34
CA SER A 153 20.27 12.21 -27.40
C SER A 153 21.06 10.94 -27.02
N LYS A 154 21.38 10.73 -25.73
CA LYS A 154 22.13 9.55 -25.26
C LYS A 154 21.21 8.37 -24.92
N LEU A 155 19.98 8.64 -24.50
CA LEU A 155 19.05 7.62 -24.02
C LEU A 155 17.99 7.24 -25.05
N LYS A 156 17.79 8.05 -26.08
CA LYS A 156 16.76 7.87 -27.12
C LYS A 156 16.70 6.47 -27.72
N GLU A 157 17.85 5.89 -28.10
CA GLU A 157 17.88 4.56 -28.71
C GLU A 157 17.47 3.44 -27.73
N ILE A 158 17.81 3.61 -26.45
CA ILE A 158 17.43 2.66 -25.39
C ILE A 158 15.93 2.78 -25.14
N ALA A 159 15.44 4.01 -24.96
CA ALA A 159 14.03 4.30 -24.73
C ALA A 159 13.14 3.77 -25.87
N GLN A 160 13.53 4.01 -27.13
CA GLN A 160 12.80 3.53 -28.30
C GLN A 160 12.70 2.00 -28.32
N ARG A 161 13.80 1.30 -28.05
CA ARG A 161 13.83 -0.17 -27.99
C ARG A 161 12.92 -0.72 -26.90
N ASP A 162 12.89 -0.06 -25.75
CA ASP A 162 12.04 -0.48 -24.63
C ASP A 162 10.56 -0.18 -24.90
N ILE A 163 10.22 0.96 -25.50
CA ILE A 163 8.86 1.26 -25.97
C ILE A 163 8.36 0.20 -26.96
N GLU A 164 9.21 -0.25 -27.89
CA GLU A 164 8.85 -1.32 -28.82
C GLU A 164 8.62 -2.67 -28.11
N LYS A 165 9.43 -3.01 -27.10
CA LYS A 165 9.18 -4.20 -26.26
C LYS A 165 7.84 -4.11 -25.55
N LEU A 166 7.48 -2.93 -25.03
CA LEU A 166 6.19 -2.69 -24.38
C LEU A 166 5.03 -2.81 -25.37
N GLY A 167 5.21 -2.33 -26.61
CA GLY A 167 4.26 -2.54 -27.70
C GLY A 167 3.99 -4.02 -27.95
N ARG A 168 5.05 -4.84 -28.06
CA ARG A 168 4.92 -6.31 -28.20
C ARG A 168 4.25 -6.96 -26.99
N ALA A 169 4.59 -6.53 -25.77
CA ALA A 169 3.96 -7.05 -24.55
C ALA A 169 2.46 -6.76 -24.50
N ARG A 170 2.01 -5.56 -24.91
CA ARG A 170 0.58 -5.22 -25.01
C ARG A 170 -0.14 -6.01 -26.10
N ALA A 171 0.49 -6.22 -27.25
CA ALA A 171 -0.08 -7.06 -28.31
C ALA A 171 -0.29 -8.49 -27.82
N ARG A 172 0.72 -9.08 -27.16
CA ARG A 172 0.62 -10.41 -26.56
C ARG A 172 -0.47 -10.49 -25.48
N MET A 173 -0.58 -9.47 -24.63
CA MET A 173 -1.65 -9.38 -23.65
C MET A 173 -3.03 -9.40 -24.31
N ARG A 174 -3.25 -8.62 -25.39
CA ARG A 174 -4.52 -8.62 -26.13
C ARG A 174 -4.84 -9.99 -26.72
N GLU A 175 -3.86 -10.64 -27.34
CA GLU A 175 -4.02 -12.00 -27.88
C GLU A 175 -4.46 -13.00 -26.80
N LEU A 176 -3.85 -12.94 -25.61
CA LEU A 176 -4.22 -13.81 -24.48
C LEU A 176 -5.63 -13.54 -23.95
N ILE A 177 -6.03 -12.27 -23.91
CA ILE A 177 -7.39 -11.86 -23.51
C ILE A 177 -8.41 -12.39 -24.52
N ASP A 178 -8.16 -12.19 -25.82
CA ASP A 178 -9.05 -12.63 -26.89
C ASP A 178 -9.13 -14.17 -26.98
N GLY A 179 -8.06 -14.87 -26.60
CA GLY A 179 -8.04 -16.34 -26.47
C GLY A 179 -8.63 -16.88 -25.18
N THR A 180 -9.04 -16.03 -24.22
CA THR A 180 -9.64 -16.47 -22.95
C THR A 180 -11.16 -16.52 -23.05
N PRO A 181 -11.80 -17.69 -22.85
CA PRO A 181 -13.25 -17.81 -22.91
C PRO A 181 -13.94 -16.82 -21.95
N SER A 182 -15.05 -16.23 -22.37
CA SER A 182 -15.88 -15.33 -21.54
C SER A 182 -15.19 -14.04 -21.07
N LEU A 183 -14.05 -13.68 -21.66
CA LEU A 183 -13.36 -12.42 -21.42
C LEU A 183 -13.18 -11.65 -22.73
N THR A 184 -13.32 -10.32 -22.65
CA THR A 184 -13.11 -9.40 -23.78
C THR A 184 -12.23 -8.24 -23.33
N TRP A 185 -11.52 -7.62 -24.28
CA TRP A 185 -10.78 -6.40 -24.01
C TRP A 185 -11.64 -5.30 -23.38
N ARG A 186 -12.91 -5.19 -23.77
CA ARG A 186 -13.84 -4.22 -23.20
C ARG A 186 -14.06 -4.47 -21.69
N GLN A 187 -14.25 -5.72 -21.28
CA GLN A 187 -14.42 -6.07 -19.86
C GLN A 187 -13.17 -5.74 -19.04
N VAL A 188 -11.98 -5.95 -19.60
CA VAL A 188 -10.71 -5.58 -18.97
C VAL A 188 -10.58 -4.07 -18.83
N ARG A 189 -10.78 -3.31 -19.92
CA ARG A 189 -10.67 -1.85 -19.91
C ARG A 189 -11.72 -1.15 -19.03
N ASN A 190 -12.88 -1.80 -18.84
CA ASN A 190 -13.93 -1.28 -17.97
C ASN A 190 -13.64 -1.50 -16.48
N GLN A 191 -12.58 -2.23 -16.11
CA GLN A 191 -12.13 -2.28 -14.72
C GLN A 191 -11.45 -0.96 -14.39
N ASP A 192 -11.94 -0.25 -13.38
CA ASP A 192 -11.31 0.99 -12.94
C ASP A 192 -10.25 0.69 -11.88
N SER A 193 -9.00 0.55 -12.34
CA SER A 193 -7.83 0.26 -11.51
C SER A 193 -7.25 1.48 -10.80
N LYS A 194 -7.85 2.67 -10.94
CA LYS A 194 -7.39 3.87 -10.24
C LYS A 194 -7.57 3.70 -8.74
N TRP A 195 -6.61 4.16 -7.95
CA TRP A 195 -6.62 4.05 -6.48
C TRP A 195 -7.95 4.46 -5.85
N THR A 196 -8.51 5.60 -6.27
CA THR A 196 -9.79 6.08 -5.74
C THR A 196 -10.95 5.12 -5.97
N SER A 197 -10.99 4.47 -7.14
CA SER A 197 -12.06 3.56 -7.52
C SER A 197 -11.86 2.19 -6.90
N LEU A 198 -10.60 1.74 -6.83
CA LEU A 198 -10.19 0.52 -6.16
C LEU A 198 -10.56 0.53 -4.68
N PHE A 199 -10.21 1.60 -3.93
CA PHE A 199 -10.56 1.70 -2.51
C PHE A 199 -12.08 1.76 -2.30
N LYS A 200 -12.81 2.50 -3.14
CA LYS A 200 -14.28 2.54 -3.09
C LYS A 200 -14.91 1.15 -3.32
N ASP A 201 -14.41 0.40 -4.30
CA ASP A 201 -14.90 -0.96 -4.58
C ASP A 201 -14.62 -1.89 -3.38
N LEU A 202 -13.46 -1.78 -2.73
CA LEU A 202 -13.15 -2.55 -1.52
C LEU A 202 -14.02 -2.18 -0.33
N GLU A 203 -14.21 -0.88 -0.06
CA GLU A 203 -15.09 -0.39 1.01
C GLU A 203 -16.55 -0.82 0.81
N ALA A 204 -17.02 -0.88 -0.44
CA ALA A 204 -18.37 -1.34 -0.77
C ALA A 204 -18.54 -2.86 -0.64
N ARG A 205 -17.47 -3.64 -0.80
CA ARG A 205 -17.53 -5.12 -0.81
C ARG A 205 -17.29 -5.77 0.53
N HIS A 206 -16.56 -5.10 1.44
CA HIS A 206 -16.14 -5.68 2.70
C HIS A 206 -16.64 -4.82 3.87
N GLU A 207 -17.54 -5.38 4.67
CA GLU A 207 -18.09 -4.74 5.87
C GLU A 207 -16.99 -4.27 6.84
N LEU A 208 -15.87 -5.00 6.89
CA LEU A 208 -14.69 -4.67 7.70
C LEU A 208 -14.19 -3.22 7.49
N PHE A 209 -14.42 -2.63 6.32
CA PHE A 209 -13.93 -1.30 5.98
C PHE A 209 -14.97 -0.19 6.07
N GLN A 210 -16.22 -0.51 6.41
CA GLN A 210 -17.28 0.49 6.55
C GLN A 210 -16.96 1.50 7.65
N ASP A 211 -16.20 1.12 8.67
CA ASP A 211 -15.82 2.01 9.77
C ASP A 211 -14.40 2.60 9.63
N VAL A 212 -13.56 2.04 8.74
CA VAL A 212 -12.14 2.39 8.63
C VAL A 212 -11.85 3.44 7.54
N ARG A 213 -12.78 3.67 6.59
CA ARG A 213 -12.65 4.71 5.53
C ARG A 213 -11.26 4.72 4.86
N LEU A 214 -10.85 3.57 4.32
CA LEU A 214 -9.57 3.34 3.64
C LEU A 214 -9.19 4.44 2.63
N LEU A 215 -10.14 4.91 1.83
CA LEU A 215 -9.87 5.96 0.84
C LEU A 215 -9.37 7.25 1.49
N SER A 216 -9.95 7.62 2.64
CA SER A 216 -9.56 8.80 3.40
C SER A 216 -8.15 8.63 3.97
N ILE A 217 -7.89 7.48 4.60
CA ILE A 217 -6.57 7.14 5.15
C ILE A 217 -5.51 7.21 4.06
N TRP A 218 -5.76 6.59 2.90
CA TRP A 218 -4.83 6.62 1.77
C TRP A 218 -4.55 8.05 1.27
N ARG A 219 -5.58 8.89 1.13
CA ARG A 219 -5.42 10.31 0.71
C ARG A 219 -4.55 11.09 1.68
N ILE A 220 -4.79 10.92 2.97
CA ILE A 220 -4.04 11.60 4.03
C ILE A 220 -2.58 11.15 4.02
N CYS A 221 -2.33 9.84 3.99
CA CYS A 221 -0.97 9.30 3.92
C CYS A 221 -0.24 9.75 2.64
N SER A 222 -0.96 9.83 1.51
CA SER A 222 -0.43 10.39 0.26
C SER A 222 -0.09 11.87 0.40
N GLY A 223 -0.93 12.67 1.07
CA GLY A 223 -0.64 14.07 1.36
C GLY A 223 0.61 14.24 2.22
N LEU A 224 0.72 13.47 3.31
CA LEU A 224 1.86 13.47 4.23
C LEU A 224 3.17 13.07 3.56
N SER A 225 3.12 12.11 2.63
CA SER A 225 4.30 11.65 1.85
C SER A 225 4.87 12.74 0.93
N HIS A 226 4.07 13.75 0.59
CA HIS A 226 4.45 14.86 -0.29
C HIS A 226 4.37 16.22 0.41
N SER A 227 4.45 16.22 1.76
CA SER A 227 4.42 17.43 2.60
C SER A 227 3.25 18.37 2.29
N LYS A 228 2.07 17.82 1.99
CA LYS A 228 0.86 18.63 1.77
C LYS A 228 0.36 19.13 3.11
N GLU A 229 0.30 20.45 3.25
CA GLU A 229 -0.03 21.15 4.48
C GLU A 229 -1.35 20.69 5.11
N TRP A 230 -2.42 20.56 4.31
CA TRP A 230 -3.74 20.11 4.80
C TRP A 230 -3.68 18.73 5.49
N ALA A 231 -2.79 17.84 5.03
CA ALA A 231 -2.67 16.49 5.59
C ALA A 231 -1.86 16.54 6.89
N GLY A 232 -0.84 17.40 6.95
CA GLY A 232 -0.08 17.71 8.16
C GLY A 232 -0.99 18.27 9.25
N LEU A 233 -1.74 19.34 8.94
CA LEU A 233 -2.69 19.99 9.85
C LEU A 233 -3.72 19.01 10.44
N HIS A 234 -4.11 17.99 9.67
CA HIS A 234 -5.07 17.00 10.11
C HIS A 234 -4.48 15.88 10.99
N SER A 235 -3.23 15.47 10.73
CA SER A 235 -2.72 14.15 11.19
C SER A 235 -1.47 14.23 12.06
N LEU A 236 -0.94 15.42 12.26
CA LEU A 236 0.25 15.67 13.05
C LEU A 236 -0.10 16.58 14.22
N THR A 237 0.68 16.48 15.29
CA THR A 237 0.55 17.40 16.42
C THR A 237 1.18 18.74 16.06
N HIS A 238 0.57 19.83 16.52
CA HIS A 238 1.07 21.19 16.33
C HIS A 238 1.25 21.83 17.69
N LYS A 239 2.48 22.19 18.05
CA LYS A 239 2.78 22.91 19.28
C LYS A 239 3.33 24.30 18.91
N PRO A 240 2.76 25.40 19.40
CA PRO A 240 3.32 26.73 19.16
C PRO A 240 4.78 26.78 19.60
N LEU A 241 5.64 27.45 18.83
CA LEU A 241 7.00 27.72 19.27
C LEU A 241 6.98 28.66 20.48
N GLU A 242 7.65 28.27 21.57
CA GLU A 242 7.82 29.11 22.75
C GLU A 242 8.47 30.44 22.36
N GLY A 243 7.91 31.56 22.87
CA GLY A 243 8.37 32.92 22.54
C GLY A 243 7.78 33.54 21.27
N ALA A 244 7.02 32.79 20.46
CA ALA A 244 6.39 33.35 19.26
C ALA A 244 5.20 34.27 19.59
N ALA A 245 4.56 34.10 20.76
CA ALA A 245 3.38 34.83 21.18
C ALA A 245 3.55 36.35 21.33
N GLU A 246 4.79 36.86 21.36
CA GLU A 246 5.06 38.30 21.47
C GLU A 246 4.96 39.06 20.13
N ALA A 247 4.81 38.38 18.98
CA ALA A 247 4.97 38.98 17.66
C ALA A 247 3.73 38.97 16.72
N GLY A 248 2.59 38.40 17.13
CA GLY A 248 1.42 38.30 16.22
C GLY A 248 0.16 37.70 16.84
N SER A 249 -0.92 37.61 16.05
CA SER A 249 -2.15 36.92 16.48
C SER A 249 -1.89 35.43 16.67
N ALA A 250 -2.61 34.78 17.60
CA ALA A 250 -2.43 33.37 17.95
C ALA A 250 -2.47 32.43 16.72
N ASP A 251 -3.20 32.80 15.67
CA ASP A 251 -3.35 32.02 14.43
C ASP A 251 -2.14 32.14 13.45
N SER A 252 -1.18 33.03 13.74
CA SER A 252 -0.02 33.31 12.87
C SER A 252 1.32 32.82 13.43
N LEU A 253 1.29 32.14 14.58
CA LEU A 253 2.52 31.67 15.22
C LEU A 253 3.10 30.45 14.49
N PRO A 254 4.42 30.38 14.28
CA PRO A 254 5.05 29.18 13.76
C PRO A 254 4.91 28.02 14.76
N HIS A 255 4.60 26.82 14.25
CA HIS A 255 4.36 25.62 15.04
C HIS A 255 5.48 24.58 14.85
N LEU A 256 5.83 23.89 15.93
CA LEU A 256 6.54 22.62 15.89
C LEU A 256 5.56 21.52 15.50
N VAL A 257 5.91 20.77 14.47
CA VAL A 257 5.14 19.63 13.98
C VAL A 257 5.72 18.35 14.57
N GLY A 258 4.89 17.59 15.27
CA GLY A 258 5.26 16.31 15.89
C GLY A 258 4.40 15.15 15.39
N MET A 259 4.85 13.92 15.64
CA MET A 259 4.05 12.74 15.37
C MET A 259 2.81 12.70 16.27
N ASP A 260 1.66 12.37 15.69
CA ASP A 260 0.47 11.91 16.43
C ASP A 260 0.46 10.37 16.40
N TYR A 261 0.69 9.76 17.56
CA TYR A 261 0.79 8.30 17.68
C TYR A 261 -0.56 7.61 17.61
N GLU A 262 -1.67 8.28 17.97
CA GLU A 262 -3.01 7.73 17.85
C GLU A 262 -3.41 7.66 16.37
N THR A 263 -3.18 8.74 15.62
CA THR A 263 -3.41 8.78 14.18
C THR A 263 -2.54 7.75 13.45
N LEU A 264 -1.25 7.68 13.78
CA LEU A 264 -0.36 6.65 13.22
C LEU A 264 -0.85 5.23 13.52
N SER A 265 -1.24 4.96 14.77
CA SER A 265 -1.73 3.65 15.20
C SER A 265 -3.01 3.25 14.49
N THR A 266 -3.92 4.20 14.28
CA THR A 266 -5.18 3.99 13.56
C THR A 266 -4.93 3.65 12.08
N TYR A 267 -4.10 4.45 11.41
CA TYR A 267 -3.82 4.24 9.98
C TYR A 267 -2.95 3.00 9.74
N GLY A 268 -1.98 2.75 10.61
CA GLY A 268 -1.18 1.52 10.61
C GLY A 268 -2.05 0.28 10.85
N SER A 269 -3.01 0.34 11.77
CA SER A 269 -3.96 -0.75 12.01
C SER A 269 -4.83 -1.04 10.79
N ALA A 270 -5.27 -0.01 10.07
CA ALA A 270 -5.99 -0.18 8.81
C ALA A 270 -5.16 -0.91 7.75
N ALA A 271 -3.87 -0.59 7.64
CA ALA A 271 -2.94 -1.28 6.75
C ALA A 271 -2.74 -2.75 7.14
N ALA A 272 -2.59 -3.03 8.44
CA ALA A 272 -2.49 -4.40 8.97
C ALA A 272 -3.77 -5.22 8.69
N PHE A 273 -4.96 -4.62 8.90
CA PHE A 273 -6.23 -5.26 8.54
C PHE A 273 -6.34 -5.55 7.03
N MET A 274 -5.90 -4.63 6.18
CA MET A 274 -5.90 -4.84 4.74
C MET A 274 -4.96 -6.01 4.35
N MET A 275 -3.80 -6.12 5.01
CA MET A 275 -2.91 -7.28 4.84
C MET A 275 -3.60 -8.58 5.23
N ASP A 276 -4.24 -8.63 6.41
CA ASP A 276 -4.95 -9.84 6.89
C ASP A 276 -6.02 -10.29 5.89
N LEU A 277 -6.80 -9.35 5.34
CA LEU A 277 -7.78 -9.64 4.30
C LEU A 277 -7.10 -10.20 3.04
N ALA A 278 -6.05 -9.55 2.54
CA ALA A 278 -5.34 -9.98 1.35
C ALA A 278 -4.74 -11.39 1.51
N VAL A 279 -4.16 -11.68 2.67
CA VAL A 279 -3.64 -13.02 3.03
C VAL A 279 -4.76 -14.06 3.05
N SER A 280 -5.90 -13.74 3.68
CA SER A 280 -7.06 -14.62 3.73
C SER A 280 -7.60 -14.96 2.34
N LEU A 281 -7.77 -13.95 1.49
CA LEU A 281 -8.21 -14.11 0.10
C LEU A 281 -7.22 -14.93 -0.72
N TYR A 282 -5.91 -14.72 -0.52
CA TYR A 282 -4.87 -15.48 -1.19
C TYR A 282 -4.89 -16.96 -0.77
N ARG A 283 -4.95 -17.26 0.53
CA ARG A 283 -5.08 -18.63 1.06
C ARG A 283 -6.31 -19.35 0.54
N ARG A 284 -7.45 -18.65 0.47
CA ARG A 284 -8.68 -19.18 -0.13
C ARG A 284 -8.43 -19.60 -1.58
N GLY A 285 -7.73 -18.78 -2.36
CA GLY A 285 -7.34 -19.08 -3.73
C GLY A 285 -6.43 -20.31 -3.88
N LEU A 286 -5.60 -20.58 -2.85
CA LEU A 286 -4.70 -21.74 -2.76
C LEU A 286 -5.38 -23.02 -2.24
N THR A 287 -6.62 -22.95 -1.79
CA THR A 287 -7.31 -24.14 -1.26
C THR A 287 -7.68 -25.08 -2.39
N VAL A 288 -7.35 -26.37 -2.25
CA VAL A 288 -7.71 -27.42 -3.21
C VAL A 288 -9.22 -27.62 -3.19
N GLN A 289 -9.85 -27.49 -4.35
CA GLN A 289 -11.27 -27.80 -4.51
C GLN A 289 -11.41 -29.33 -4.58
N ARG A 290 -12.29 -29.88 -3.74
CA ARG A 290 -12.61 -31.33 -3.72
C ARG A 290 -13.55 -31.68 -4.86
#